data_AF-A0A845Q6F6-F1
#
_entry.id   AF-A0A845Q6F6-F1
#
_cell.length_a   1.000
_cell.length_b   1.000
_cell.length_c   1.000
_cell.angle_alpha   90.00
_cell.angle_beta   90.00
_cell.angle_gamma   90.00
#
_symmetry.space_group_name_H-M   'P 1'
#
loop_
_entity.id
_entity.type
_entity.pdbx_description
1 polymer ?
#
loop_
_entity_poly.entity_id
_entity_poly.type
_entity_poly.pdbx_seq_one_letter_code
_entity_poly.pdbx_strand_id
1 'polypeptide(L)'
;MFNRFILVLTTILLAQIALNAGFWLIGRENLPLMAVGLTQLLPGLIVLLMTGTYRRRLWTLVRRIPPLRPLAGWWLWTALVICACGAAVLFFGVETSPVDAATIAAYPFAWLLPDAASATPVAFLVFLLLCGPLLHLVTAAGEEVLWRGYLLDGLTERYGVRAAVIGSAFAWGAWHIPMVIAIAWVFPQPLLGSVLFTLSLTSWGIVMACLRLRHESLWTPVLMHAVANAFTLGAYDLIADPHSNWLTSPWGVTGMVLTLPVALWLLSRLKPGRRQAPNRHSS
;
A
#
# COMPACT_ATOMS: atom_id res chain seq x y z
N MET A 1 -3.75 25.02 14.31
CA MET A 1 -3.31 23.89 13.45
C MET A 1 -3.88 22.55 13.86
N PHE A 2 -4.03 22.25 15.16
CA PHE A 2 -4.57 20.99 15.66
C PHE A 2 -5.98 20.65 15.14
N ASN A 3 -6.93 21.59 15.22
CA ASN A 3 -8.32 21.38 14.78
C ASN A 3 -8.45 21.04 13.29
N ARG A 4 -7.60 21.63 12.42
CA ARG A 4 -7.60 21.30 10.99
C ARG A 4 -7.06 19.89 10.71
N PHE A 5 -6.07 19.43 11.47
CA PHE A 5 -5.53 18.09 11.30
C PHE A 5 -6.58 17.03 11.61
N ILE A 6 -7.28 17.17 12.74
CA ILE A 6 -8.39 16.27 13.11
C ILE A 6 -9.50 16.36 12.08
N LEU A 7 -9.92 17.56 11.67
CA LEU A 7 -10.98 17.74 10.68
C LEU A 7 -10.70 16.97 9.39
N VAL A 8 -9.48 17.07 8.84
CA VAL A 8 -9.10 16.36 7.61
C VAL A 8 -9.21 14.85 7.79
N LEU A 9 -8.71 14.30 8.92
CA LEU A 9 -8.79 12.88 9.20
C LEU A 9 -10.24 12.41 9.37
N THR A 10 -11.07 13.19 10.06
CA THR A 10 -12.50 12.92 10.20
C THR A 10 -13.19 12.92 8.84
N THR A 11 -12.89 13.88 7.97
CA THR A 11 -13.45 13.92 6.61
C THR A 11 -13.05 12.70 5.79
N ILE A 12 -11.78 12.27 5.87
CA ILE A 12 -11.30 11.05 5.19
C ILE A 12 -12.06 9.83 5.71
N LEU A 13 -12.22 9.70 7.03
CA LEU A 13 -12.95 8.59 7.64
C LEU A 13 -14.42 8.57 7.22
N LEU A 14 -15.10 9.72 7.22
CA LEU A 14 -16.50 9.81 6.80
C LEU A 14 -16.67 9.50 5.31
N ALA A 15 -15.78 10.02 4.46
CA ALA A 15 -15.76 9.70 3.03
C ALA A 15 -15.59 8.19 2.83
N GLN A 16 -14.69 7.56 3.59
CA GLN A 16 -14.46 6.12 3.54
C GLN A 16 -15.71 5.34 3.94
N ILE A 17 -16.37 5.69 5.03
CA ILE A 17 -17.61 5.03 5.48
C ILE A 17 -18.69 5.15 4.40
N ALA A 18 -18.86 6.34 3.81
CA ALA A 18 -19.85 6.57 2.75
C ALA A 18 -19.58 5.72 1.50
N LEU A 19 -18.31 5.60 1.08
CA LEU A 19 -17.92 4.76 -0.06
C LEU A 19 -18.17 3.28 0.19
N ASN A 20 -17.79 2.78 1.37
CA ASN A 20 -18.00 1.37 1.71
C ASN A 20 -19.49 1.04 1.83
N ALA A 21 -20.30 1.96 2.35
CA ALA A 21 -21.76 1.82 2.31
C ALA A 21 -22.28 1.75 0.87
N GLY A 22 -21.78 2.63 -0.02
CA GLY A 22 -22.09 2.58 -1.45
C GLY A 22 -21.71 1.25 -2.10
N PHE A 23 -20.51 0.73 -1.83
CA PHE A 23 -20.07 -0.56 -2.34
C PHE A 23 -20.93 -1.72 -1.86
N TRP A 24 -21.28 -1.72 -0.58
CA TRP A 24 -22.16 -2.73 0.00
C TRP A 24 -23.55 -2.70 -0.65
N LEU A 25 -24.09 -1.51 -0.95
CA LEU A 25 -25.37 -1.35 -1.63
C LEU A 25 -25.35 -1.78 -3.10
N ILE A 26 -24.23 -1.58 -3.80
CA ILE A 26 -24.07 -1.95 -5.22
C ILE A 26 -23.88 -3.48 -5.38
N GLY A 27 -23.35 -4.16 -4.36
CA GLY A 27 -22.98 -5.58 -4.43
C GLY A 27 -21.60 -5.76 -5.08
N ARG A 28 -20.79 -6.67 -4.53
CA ARG A 28 -19.39 -6.87 -4.96
C ARG A 28 -19.30 -7.27 -6.43
N GLU A 29 -20.19 -8.15 -6.87
CA GLU A 29 -20.26 -8.70 -8.22
C GLU A 29 -20.49 -7.62 -9.30
N ASN A 30 -20.99 -6.45 -8.91
CA ASN A 30 -21.28 -5.34 -9.82
C ASN A 30 -20.19 -4.25 -9.82
N LEU A 31 -19.11 -4.42 -9.04
CA LEU A 31 -18.04 -3.42 -8.92
C LEU A 31 -16.79 -3.85 -9.69
N PRO A 32 -16.40 -3.13 -10.75
CA PRO A 32 -15.10 -3.33 -11.37
C PRO A 32 -13.99 -3.07 -10.34
N LEU A 33 -12.98 -3.94 -10.27
CA LEU A 33 -11.84 -3.76 -9.35
C LEU A 33 -11.14 -2.41 -9.55
N MET A 34 -11.12 -1.90 -10.79
CA MET A 34 -10.64 -0.54 -11.09
C MET A 34 -11.45 0.56 -10.39
N ALA A 35 -12.78 0.41 -10.28
CA ALA A 35 -13.62 1.39 -9.58
C ALA A 35 -13.28 1.42 -8.09
N VAL A 36 -13.05 0.25 -7.49
CA VAL A 36 -12.56 0.14 -6.11
C VAL A 36 -11.19 0.82 -5.96
N GLY A 37 -10.25 0.55 -6.88
CA GLY A 37 -8.93 1.19 -6.90
C GLY A 37 -8.96 2.72 -7.02
N LEU A 38 -9.90 3.29 -7.77
CA LEU A 38 -10.05 4.75 -7.87
C LEU A 38 -10.46 5.40 -6.55
N THR A 39 -11.19 4.68 -5.69
CA THR A 39 -11.56 5.21 -4.37
C THR A 39 -10.36 5.35 -3.43
N GLN A 40 -9.28 4.61 -3.70
CA GLN A 40 -8.01 4.74 -2.98
C GLN A 40 -7.30 6.09 -3.26
N LEU A 41 -7.70 6.84 -4.30
CA LEU A 41 -7.18 8.19 -4.55
C LEU A 41 -7.80 9.25 -3.64
N LEU A 42 -8.99 8.99 -3.11
CA LEU A 42 -9.77 9.98 -2.36
C LEU A 42 -9.06 10.51 -1.12
N PRO A 43 -8.37 9.70 -0.30
CA PRO A 43 -7.70 10.22 0.88
C PRO A 43 -6.61 11.25 0.53
N GLY A 44 -5.83 11.03 -0.53
CA GLY A 44 -4.85 12.00 -1.04
C GLY A 44 -5.49 13.25 -1.63
N LEU A 45 -6.57 13.09 -2.39
CA LEU A 45 -7.32 14.23 -2.95
C LEU A 45 -7.92 15.12 -1.86
N ILE A 46 -8.51 14.52 -0.81
CA ILE A 46 -9.07 15.25 0.33
C ILE A 46 -7.97 16.07 1.02
N VAL A 47 -6.78 15.49 1.23
CA VAL A 47 -5.62 16.24 1.75
C VAL A 47 -5.30 17.44 0.84
N LEU A 48 -5.17 17.23 -0.46
CA LEU A 48 -4.80 18.30 -1.40
C LEU A 48 -5.83 19.44 -1.50
N LEU A 49 -7.12 19.11 -1.34
CA LEU A 49 -8.22 20.06 -1.36
C LEU A 49 -8.33 20.83 -0.03
N MET A 50 -8.26 20.13 1.10
CA MET A 50 -8.49 20.73 2.42
C MET A 50 -7.23 21.38 3.03
N THR A 51 -6.03 21.05 2.51
CA THR A 51 -4.76 21.50 3.09
C THR A 51 -3.85 22.16 2.04
N GLY A 52 -4.26 23.34 1.57
CA GLY A 52 -3.48 24.13 0.60
C GLY A 52 -2.03 24.39 1.04
N THR A 53 -1.77 24.53 2.35
CA THR A 53 -0.41 24.68 2.90
C THR A 53 0.44 23.42 2.79
N TYR A 54 -0.17 22.23 2.83
CA TYR A 54 0.55 20.96 2.71
C TYR A 54 1.13 20.76 1.31
N ARG A 55 0.56 21.40 0.28
CA ARG A 55 1.05 21.32 -1.11
C ARG A 55 2.54 21.69 -1.22
N ARG A 56 3.00 22.68 -0.46
CA ARG A 56 4.43 23.06 -0.41
C ARG A 56 5.29 21.94 0.16
N ARG A 57 4.85 21.33 1.28
CA ARG A 57 5.55 20.19 1.89
C ARG A 57 5.56 18.99 0.94
N LEU A 58 4.42 18.63 0.36
CA LEU A 58 4.33 17.56 -0.64
C LEU A 58 5.31 17.79 -1.79
N TRP A 59 5.38 19.01 -2.31
CA TRP A 59 6.30 19.36 -3.38
C TRP A 59 7.76 19.14 -3.00
N THR A 60 8.16 19.43 -1.75
CA THR A 60 9.52 19.13 -1.28
C THR A 60 9.82 17.62 -1.27
N LEU A 61 8.83 16.79 -0.90
CA LEU A 61 8.98 15.34 -0.84
C LEU A 61 9.04 14.71 -2.25
N VAL A 62 8.27 15.24 -3.19
CA VAL A 62 8.23 14.75 -4.58
C VAL A 62 9.43 15.23 -5.38
N ARG A 63 9.94 16.45 -5.15
CA ARG A 63 11.15 16.92 -5.83
C ARG A 63 12.41 16.17 -5.40
N ARG A 64 12.40 15.56 -4.22
CA ARG A 64 13.56 14.83 -3.70
C ARG A 64 13.57 13.41 -4.23
N ILE A 65 14.40 13.16 -5.23
CA ILE A 65 14.57 11.83 -5.82
C ILE A 65 15.61 11.05 -4.98
N PRO A 66 15.28 9.86 -4.46
CA PRO A 66 16.22 9.05 -3.70
C PRO A 66 17.30 8.47 -4.64
N PRO A 67 18.49 8.10 -4.13
CA PRO A 67 19.52 7.50 -4.97
C PRO A 67 19.01 6.21 -5.64
N LEU A 68 19.42 5.97 -6.90
CA LEU A 68 18.91 4.86 -7.70
C LEU A 68 19.17 3.48 -7.07
N ARG A 69 20.37 3.26 -6.51
CA ARG A 69 20.75 1.97 -5.91
C ARG A 69 19.82 1.51 -4.77
N PRO A 70 19.58 2.29 -3.70
CA PRO A 70 18.61 1.89 -2.68
C PRO A 70 17.20 1.81 -3.23
N LEU A 71 16.81 2.67 -4.17
CA LEU A 71 15.48 2.61 -4.76
C LEU A 71 15.24 1.30 -5.53
N ALA A 72 16.18 0.90 -6.39
CA ALA A 72 16.16 -0.37 -7.10
C ALA A 72 16.22 -1.57 -6.13
N GLY A 73 17.00 -1.45 -5.06
CA GLY A 73 17.03 -2.47 -4.00
C GLY A 73 15.67 -2.69 -3.34
N TRP A 74 14.95 -1.62 -3.00
CA TRP A 74 13.61 -1.73 -2.42
C TRP A 74 12.54 -2.17 -3.43
N TRP A 75 12.67 -1.76 -4.69
CA TRP A 75 11.85 -2.27 -5.78
C TRP A 75 11.96 -3.78 -5.92
N LEU A 76 13.20 -4.30 -6.03
CA LEU A 76 13.46 -5.72 -6.14
C LEU A 76 13.04 -6.47 -4.87
N TRP A 77 13.35 -5.93 -3.69
CA TRP A 77 12.93 -6.52 -2.43
C TRP A 77 11.41 -6.69 -2.37
N THR A 78 10.63 -5.67 -2.75
CA THR A 78 9.17 -5.77 -2.78
C THR A 78 8.70 -6.87 -3.74
N ALA A 79 9.19 -6.88 -4.98
CA ALA A 79 8.85 -7.94 -5.94
C ALA A 79 9.17 -9.34 -5.40
N LEU A 80 10.36 -9.51 -4.80
CA LEU A 80 10.80 -10.78 -4.23
C LEU A 80 9.94 -11.24 -3.05
N VAL A 81 9.45 -10.33 -2.19
CA VAL A 81 8.53 -10.70 -1.11
C VAL A 81 7.22 -11.26 -1.67
N ILE A 82 6.66 -10.62 -2.69
CA ILE A 82 5.41 -11.12 -3.31
C ILE A 82 5.65 -12.44 -4.05
N CYS A 83 6.76 -12.58 -4.77
CA CYS A 83 7.15 -13.86 -5.38
C CYS A 83 7.35 -14.97 -4.35
N ALA A 84 7.91 -14.66 -3.17
CA ALA A 84 8.06 -15.62 -2.08
C ALA A 84 6.70 -16.06 -1.51
N CYS A 85 5.72 -15.16 -1.44
CA CYS A 85 4.33 -15.51 -1.15
C CYS A 85 3.75 -16.48 -2.20
N GLY A 86 3.98 -16.23 -3.50
CA GLY A 86 3.61 -17.16 -4.56
C GLY A 86 4.31 -18.51 -4.45
N ALA A 87 5.59 -18.54 -4.11
CA ALA A 87 6.33 -19.78 -3.86
C ALA A 87 5.80 -20.54 -2.64
N ALA A 88 5.30 -19.83 -1.61
CA ALA A 88 4.68 -20.44 -0.45
C ALA A 88 3.40 -21.21 -0.82
N VAL A 89 2.65 -20.76 -1.84
CA VAL A 89 1.49 -21.50 -2.37
C VAL A 89 1.89 -22.91 -2.81
N LEU A 90 2.99 -23.01 -3.57
CA LEU A 90 3.55 -24.30 -4.01
C LEU A 90 4.09 -25.12 -2.83
N PHE A 91 4.81 -24.47 -1.90
CA PHE A 91 5.40 -25.14 -0.74
C PHE A 91 4.35 -25.79 0.17
N PHE A 92 3.22 -25.10 0.40
CA PHE A 92 2.13 -25.62 1.23
C PHE A 92 1.15 -26.53 0.48
N GLY A 93 1.41 -26.82 -0.80
CA GLY A 93 0.54 -27.69 -1.62
C GLY A 93 -0.86 -27.11 -1.85
N VAL A 94 -0.97 -25.78 -1.88
CA VAL A 94 -2.23 -25.10 -2.20
C VAL A 94 -2.51 -25.24 -3.69
N GLU A 95 -3.77 -25.44 -4.05
CA GLU A 95 -4.20 -25.50 -5.45
C GLU A 95 -3.86 -24.20 -6.20
N THR A 96 -3.34 -24.34 -7.43
CA THR A 96 -2.93 -23.20 -8.24
C THR A 96 -3.59 -23.21 -9.61
N SER A 97 -3.91 -22.02 -10.10
CA SER A 97 -4.29 -21.81 -11.50
C SER A 97 -3.03 -21.69 -12.38
N PRO A 98 -3.05 -22.21 -13.62
CA PRO A 98 -1.96 -22.01 -14.55
C PRO A 98 -1.83 -20.54 -14.94
N VAL A 99 -0.59 -20.09 -15.16
CA VAL A 99 -0.32 -18.77 -15.75
C VAL A 99 -0.41 -18.91 -17.28
N ASP A 100 -1.61 -18.77 -17.82
CA ASP A 100 -1.87 -18.78 -19.26
C ASP A 100 -2.56 -17.50 -19.72
N ALA A 101 -2.85 -17.40 -21.02
CA ALA A 101 -3.48 -16.21 -21.59
C ALA A 101 -4.85 -15.88 -20.98
N ALA A 102 -5.62 -16.89 -20.56
CA ALA A 102 -6.94 -16.69 -19.97
C ALA A 102 -6.80 -16.13 -18.55
N THR A 103 -5.89 -16.67 -17.75
CA THR A 103 -5.60 -16.16 -16.41
C THR A 103 -4.99 -14.75 -16.46
N ILE A 104 -4.06 -14.48 -17.38
CA ILE A 104 -3.46 -13.15 -17.56
C ILE A 104 -4.51 -12.11 -17.95
N ALA A 105 -5.55 -12.49 -18.69
CA ALA A 105 -6.64 -11.60 -19.05
C ALA A 105 -7.45 -11.09 -17.84
N ALA A 106 -7.35 -11.75 -16.68
CA ALA A 106 -7.96 -11.29 -15.42
C ALA A 106 -7.15 -10.18 -14.72
N TYR A 107 -5.92 -9.90 -15.15
CA TYR A 107 -5.14 -8.78 -14.62
C TYR A 107 -5.88 -7.44 -14.91
N PRO A 108 -6.04 -6.52 -13.94
CA PRO A 108 -6.88 -5.31 -14.14
C PRO A 108 -6.46 -4.41 -15.29
N PHE A 109 -5.20 -4.50 -15.71
CA PHE A 109 -4.66 -3.73 -16.83
C PHE A 109 -4.29 -4.61 -18.03
N ALA A 110 -4.86 -5.81 -18.17
CA ALA A 110 -4.63 -6.73 -19.28
C ALA A 110 -4.78 -6.05 -20.66
N TRP A 111 -5.69 -5.08 -20.78
CA TRP A 111 -5.94 -4.29 -21.99
C TRP A 111 -4.80 -3.34 -22.40
N LEU A 112 -3.81 -3.11 -21.52
CA LEU A 112 -2.60 -2.32 -21.80
C LEU A 112 -1.35 -3.20 -22.06
N LEU A 113 -1.48 -4.52 -21.98
CA LEU A 113 -0.34 -5.41 -22.21
C LEU A 113 0.00 -5.47 -23.70
N PRO A 114 1.26 -5.28 -24.09
CA PRO A 114 1.73 -5.68 -25.40
C PRO A 114 1.58 -7.19 -25.60
N ASP A 115 1.30 -7.66 -26.82
CA ASP A 115 1.17 -9.10 -27.12
C ASP A 115 2.39 -9.92 -26.66
N ALA A 116 3.60 -9.34 -26.78
CA ALA A 116 4.83 -9.98 -26.32
C ALA A 116 4.87 -10.21 -24.79
N ALA A 117 4.18 -9.38 -24.00
CA ALA A 117 4.14 -9.49 -22.54
C ALA A 117 3.24 -10.62 -22.06
N SER A 118 2.20 -11.00 -22.81
CA SER A 118 1.30 -12.12 -22.50
C SER A 118 1.71 -13.43 -23.17
N ALA A 119 2.74 -13.42 -24.02
CA ALA A 119 3.18 -14.59 -24.79
C ALA A 119 3.67 -15.76 -23.93
N THR A 120 4.29 -15.49 -22.77
CA THR A 120 4.77 -16.52 -21.83
C THR A 120 4.66 -16.04 -20.38
N PRO A 121 4.60 -16.95 -19.39
CA PRO A 121 4.64 -16.57 -17.98
C PRO A 121 5.86 -15.73 -17.61
N VAL A 122 7.02 -16.05 -18.19
CA VAL A 122 8.27 -15.33 -17.96
C VAL A 122 8.20 -13.92 -18.52
N ALA A 123 7.72 -13.74 -19.75
CA ALA A 123 7.54 -12.42 -20.35
C ALA A 123 6.57 -11.56 -19.52
N PHE A 124 5.52 -12.18 -18.98
CA PHE A 124 4.56 -11.49 -18.14
C PHE A 124 5.17 -11.06 -16.79
N LEU A 125 5.96 -11.92 -16.13
CA LEU A 125 6.69 -11.53 -14.92
C LEU A 125 7.72 -10.41 -15.18
N VAL A 126 8.39 -10.42 -16.32
CA VAL A 126 9.29 -9.32 -16.74
C VAL A 126 8.50 -8.03 -16.94
N PHE A 127 7.32 -8.10 -17.57
CA PHE A 127 6.42 -6.96 -17.70
C PHE A 127 5.98 -6.42 -16.34
N LEU A 128 5.56 -7.28 -15.41
CA LEU A 128 5.20 -6.87 -14.04
C LEU A 128 6.37 -6.25 -13.28
N LEU A 129 7.60 -6.68 -13.55
CA LEU A 129 8.79 -6.10 -12.92
C LEU A 129 9.11 -4.70 -13.43
N LEU A 130 8.95 -4.46 -14.73
CA LEU A 130 9.43 -3.24 -15.39
C LEU A 130 8.33 -2.20 -15.64
N CYS A 131 7.16 -2.66 -16.08
CA CYS A 131 6.07 -1.81 -16.57
C CYS A 131 4.85 -1.80 -15.64
N GLY A 132 4.54 -2.93 -15.02
CA GLY A 132 3.40 -3.06 -14.08
C GLY A 132 3.31 -1.93 -13.03
N PRO A 133 4.42 -1.53 -12.37
CA PRO A 133 4.37 -0.50 -11.34
C PRO A 133 4.03 0.89 -11.90
N LEU A 134 4.28 1.15 -13.19
CA LEU A 134 3.86 2.39 -13.84
C LEU A 134 2.33 2.46 -13.95
N LEU A 135 1.67 1.33 -14.15
CA LEU A 135 0.20 1.23 -14.23
C LEU A 135 -0.46 1.46 -12.87
N HIS A 136 0.20 1.05 -11.79
CA HIS A 136 -0.26 1.25 -10.41
C HIS A 136 0.28 2.53 -9.76
N LEU A 137 1.07 3.34 -10.47
CA LEU A 137 1.76 4.49 -9.90
C LEU A 137 0.79 5.55 -9.37
N VAL A 138 -0.30 5.81 -10.11
CA VAL A 138 -1.27 6.86 -9.76
C VAL A 138 -2.03 6.50 -8.49
N THR A 139 -2.53 5.27 -8.37
CA THR A 139 -3.25 4.80 -7.18
C THR A 139 -2.33 4.77 -5.96
N ALA A 140 -1.12 4.21 -6.11
CA ALA A 140 -0.10 4.23 -5.06
C ALA A 140 0.24 5.67 -4.63
N ALA A 141 0.51 6.57 -5.57
CA ALA A 141 0.81 7.97 -5.25
C ALA A 141 -0.33 8.67 -4.51
N GLY A 142 -1.58 8.46 -4.94
CA GLY A 142 -2.76 9.04 -4.29
C GLY A 142 -2.87 8.64 -2.83
N GLU A 143 -2.67 7.36 -2.52
CA GLU A 143 -2.66 6.87 -1.14
C GLU A 143 -1.48 7.42 -0.33
N GLU A 144 -0.27 7.35 -0.88
CA GLU A 144 0.95 7.73 -0.17
C GLU A 144 1.01 9.23 0.17
N VAL A 145 0.32 10.10 -0.60
CA VAL A 145 0.14 11.52 -0.25
C VAL A 145 -0.50 11.69 1.12
N LEU A 146 -1.47 10.84 1.47
CA LEU A 146 -2.02 10.83 2.82
C LEU A 146 -1.07 10.09 3.78
N TRP A 147 -0.79 8.81 3.53
CA TRP A 147 -0.25 7.91 4.55
C TRP A 147 1.19 8.25 4.93
N ARG A 148 2.08 8.30 3.93
CA ARG A 148 3.51 8.63 4.10
C ARG A 148 3.79 10.12 3.92
N GLY A 149 2.80 10.87 3.42
CA GLY A 149 2.80 12.32 3.43
C GLY A 149 2.17 12.89 4.70
N TYR A 150 0.93 13.36 4.55
CA TYR A 150 0.27 14.24 5.51
C TYR A 150 0.12 13.64 6.91
N LEU A 151 -0.31 12.38 7.00
CA LEU A 151 -0.52 11.70 8.27
C LEU A 151 0.80 11.47 9.00
N LEU A 152 1.81 10.93 8.31
CA LEU A 152 3.13 10.66 8.89
C LEU A 152 3.81 11.94 9.38
N ASP A 153 3.82 13.03 8.59
CA ASP A 153 4.36 14.32 9.02
C ASP A 153 3.60 14.84 10.24
N GLY A 154 2.26 14.87 10.19
CA GLY A 154 1.45 15.41 11.27
C GLY A 154 1.56 14.63 12.58
N LEU A 155 1.62 13.29 12.51
CA LEU A 155 1.85 12.46 13.70
C LEU A 155 3.28 12.64 14.23
N THR A 156 4.28 12.84 13.35
CA THR A 156 5.67 13.06 13.77
C THR A 156 5.81 14.33 14.59
N GLU A 157 5.17 15.41 14.16
CA GLU A 157 5.16 16.70 14.88
C GLU A 157 4.51 16.60 16.26
N ARG A 158 3.47 15.77 16.41
CA ARG A 158 2.62 15.71 17.62
C ARG A 158 3.07 14.67 18.63
N TYR A 159 3.51 13.52 18.15
CA TYR A 159 3.73 12.32 18.99
C TYR A 159 5.16 11.77 18.86
N GLY A 160 5.98 12.36 18.00
CA GLY A 160 7.35 11.92 17.74
C GLY A 160 7.44 10.78 16.73
N VAL A 161 8.66 10.56 16.25
CA VAL A 161 8.95 9.72 15.07
C VAL A 161 8.44 8.28 15.21
N ARG A 162 8.74 7.59 16.32
CA ARG A 162 8.37 6.18 16.50
C ARG A 162 6.85 5.98 16.56
N ALA A 163 6.16 6.82 17.34
CA ALA A 163 4.70 6.78 17.42
C ALA A 163 4.04 7.09 16.06
N ALA A 164 4.62 8.02 15.31
CA ALA A 164 4.13 8.37 13.97
C ALA A 164 4.28 7.24 12.96
N VAL A 165 5.44 6.57 12.94
CA VAL A 165 5.69 5.43 12.06
C VAL A 165 4.71 4.29 12.33
N ILE A 166 4.56 3.88 13.60
CA ILE A 166 3.66 2.78 13.97
C ILE A 166 2.19 3.20 13.75
N GLY A 167 1.81 4.39 14.21
CA GLY A 167 0.43 4.87 14.13
C GLY A 167 -0.05 5.09 12.70
N SER A 168 0.79 5.68 11.82
CA SER A 168 0.42 5.86 10.41
C SER A 168 0.33 4.53 9.65
N ALA A 169 1.22 3.58 9.94
CA ALA A 169 1.19 2.25 9.33
C ALA A 169 -0.04 1.45 9.76
N PHE A 170 -0.37 1.48 11.05
CA PHE A 170 -1.57 0.83 11.58
C PHE A 170 -2.85 1.48 11.02
N ALA A 171 -2.91 2.81 10.96
CA ALA A 171 -4.05 3.51 10.41
C ALA A 171 -4.28 3.15 8.93
N TRP A 172 -3.22 2.99 8.14
CA TRP A 172 -3.32 2.53 6.76
C TRP A 172 -3.84 1.10 6.65
N GLY A 173 -3.35 0.17 7.49
CA GLY A 173 -3.88 -1.19 7.54
C GLY A 173 -5.36 -1.23 7.92
N ALA A 174 -5.72 -0.54 9.00
CA ALA A 174 -7.08 -0.48 9.52
C ALA A 174 -8.08 0.20 8.56
N TRP A 175 -7.60 1.11 7.69
CA TRP A 175 -8.43 1.78 6.68
C TRP A 175 -9.12 0.80 5.72
N HIS A 176 -8.55 -0.40 5.54
CA HIS A 176 -9.08 -1.43 4.65
C HIS A 176 -10.11 -2.37 5.31
N ILE A 177 -10.27 -2.32 6.64
CA ILE A 177 -11.20 -3.21 7.36
C ILE A 177 -12.62 -3.17 6.77
N PRO A 178 -13.22 -1.99 6.48
CA PRO A 178 -14.55 -1.96 5.88
C PRO A 178 -14.64 -2.70 4.54
N MET A 179 -13.60 -2.64 3.71
CA MET A 179 -13.57 -3.34 2.41
C MET A 179 -13.45 -4.86 2.60
N VAL A 180 -12.60 -5.31 3.53
CA VAL A 180 -12.46 -6.73 3.84
C VAL A 180 -13.78 -7.29 4.39
N ILE A 181 -14.49 -6.54 5.23
CA ILE A 181 -15.77 -6.97 5.81
C ILE A 181 -16.92 -6.89 4.79
N ALA A 182 -17.10 -5.74 4.13
CA ALA A 182 -18.30 -5.46 3.34
C ALA A 182 -18.33 -6.19 1.99
N ILE A 183 -17.16 -6.42 1.39
CA ILE A 183 -17.06 -7.02 0.04
C ILE A 183 -16.13 -8.25 0.00
N ALA A 184 -15.78 -8.84 1.16
CA ALA A 184 -14.87 -9.99 1.27
C ALA A 184 -13.57 -9.81 0.46
N TRP A 185 -13.03 -8.58 0.50
CA TRP A 185 -11.84 -8.24 -0.27
C TRP A 185 -10.65 -9.06 0.24
N VAL A 186 -9.97 -9.76 -0.68
CA VAL A 186 -8.83 -10.66 -0.44
C VAL A 186 -9.14 -11.91 0.41
N PHE A 187 -10.00 -11.86 1.43
CA PHE A 187 -10.24 -13.00 2.32
C PHE A 187 -11.71 -13.45 2.31
N PRO A 188 -11.97 -14.76 2.16
CA PRO A 188 -13.31 -15.32 2.36
C PRO A 188 -13.81 -15.19 3.81
N GLN A 189 -12.89 -15.24 4.80
CA GLN A 189 -13.22 -15.08 6.23
C GLN A 189 -13.01 -13.63 6.69
N PRO A 190 -14.07 -12.81 6.84
CA PRO A 190 -13.88 -11.36 6.87
C PRO A 190 -13.21 -10.84 8.15
N LEU A 191 -13.51 -11.44 9.31
CA LEU A 191 -12.93 -11.01 10.59
C LEU A 191 -11.44 -11.38 10.69
N LEU A 192 -11.11 -12.63 10.43
CA LEU A 192 -9.71 -13.10 10.40
C LEU A 192 -8.91 -12.34 9.34
N GLY A 193 -9.48 -12.18 8.14
CA GLY A 193 -8.91 -11.40 7.07
C GLY A 193 -8.61 -9.97 7.48
N SER A 194 -9.55 -9.30 8.16
CA SER A 194 -9.36 -7.91 8.61
C SER A 194 -8.18 -7.76 9.57
N VAL A 195 -8.02 -8.69 10.50
CA VAL A 195 -6.91 -8.70 11.46
C VAL A 195 -5.59 -8.95 10.75
N LEU A 196 -5.49 -10.02 9.95
CA LEU A 196 -4.26 -10.37 9.25
C LEU A 196 -3.85 -9.29 8.26
N PHE A 197 -4.81 -8.79 7.47
CA PHE A 197 -4.56 -7.72 6.51
C PHE A 197 -4.05 -6.45 7.20
N THR A 198 -4.67 -6.06 8.32
CA THR A 198 -4.23 -4.89 9.10
C THR A 198 -2.81 -5.07 9.63
N LEU A 199 -2.49 -6.22 10.22
CA LEU A 199 -1.17 -6.49 10.78
C LEU A 199 -0.08 -6.56 9.70
N SER A 200 -0.37 -7.24 8.58
CA SER A 200 0.51 -7.33 7.43
C SER A 200 0.75 -5.95 6.82
N LEU A 201 -0.29 -5.17 6.52
CA LEU A 201 -0.11 -3.80 6.03
C LEU A 201 0.59 -2.88 7.04
N THR A 202 0.41 -3.10 8.35
CA THR A 202 1.17 -2.38 9.37
C THR A 202 2.66 -2.64 9.21
N SER A 203 3.07 -3.89 9.00
CA SER A 203 4.49 -4.22 8.79
C SER A 203 5.06 -3.55 7.52
N TRP A 204 4.33 -3.60 6.40
CA TRP A 204 4.68 -2.89 5.15
C TRP A 204 4.75 -1.37 5.35
N GLY A 205 3.75 -0.81 6.04
CA GLY A 205 3.64 0.61 6.32
C GLY A 205 4.78 1.12 7.19
N ILE A 206 5.27 0.33 8.15
CA ILE A 206 6.44 0.68 8.95
C ILE A 206 7.69 0.77 8.08
N VAL A 207 7.92 -0.20 7.18
CA VAL A 207 9.05 -0.18 6.24
C VAL A 207 8.99 1.09 5.39
N MET A 208 7.85 1.35 4.77
CA MET A 208 7.64 2.52 3.91
C MET A 208 7.77 3.85 4.66
N ALA A 209 7.23 3.96 5.87
CA ALA A 209 7.35 5.15 6.69
C ALA A 209 8.81 5.42 7.13
N CYS A 210 9.55 4.38 7.53
CA CYS A 210 10.96 4.50 7.87
C CYS A 210 11.80 4.99 6.68
N LEU A 211 11.57 4.41 5.49
CA LEU A 211 12.30 4.77 4.28
C LEU A 211 11.94 6.16 3.77
N ARG A 212 10.65 6.54 3.84
CA ARG A 212 10.21 7.90 3.58
C ARG A 212 10.97 8.89 4.44
N LEU A 213 11.03 8.67 5.76
CA LEU A 213 11.72 9.56 6.68
C LEU A 213 13.24 9.58 6.45
N ARG A 214 13.84 8.43 6.13
CA ARG A 214 15.28 8.31 5.85
C ARG A 214 15.70 9.08 4.59
N HIS A 215 14.89 9.04 3.54
CA HIS A 215 15.21 9.67 2.26
C HIS A 215 14.57 11.05 2.08
N GLU A 216 13.69 11.44 3.02
CA GLU A 216 12.83 12.64 2.94
C GLU A 216 12.13 12.75 1.57
N SER A 217 11.71 11.59 1.05
CA SER A 217 11.19 11.42 -0.31
C SER A 217 9.93 10.57 -0.29
N LEU A 218 8.97 10.94 -1.13
CA LEU A 218 7.76 10.14 -1.34
C LEU A 218 7.95 9.04 -2.40
N TRP A 219 9.02 9.09 -3.20
CA TRP A 219 9.22 8.13 -4.29
C TRP A 219 9.47 6.71 -3.80
N THR A 220 10.24 6.52 -2.73
CA THR A 220 10.50 5.18 -2.19
C THR A 220 9.21 4.45 -1.81
N PRO A 221 8.33 5.00 -0.93
CA PRO A 221 7.09 4.30 -0.59
C PRO A 221 6.13 4.19 -1.77
N VAL A 222 6.02 5.20 -2.64
CA VAL A 222 5.15 5.14 -3.83
C VAL A 222 5.54 4.01 -4.77
N LEU A 223 6.83 3.87 -5.08
CA LEU A 223 7.30 2.83 -5.99
C LEU A 223 7.22 1.44 -5.35
N MET A 224 7.53 1.31 -4.06
CA MET A 224 7.31 0.05 -3.34
C MET A 224 5.83 -0.36 -3.37
N HIS A 225 4.92 0.56 -3.07
CA HIS A 225 3.49 0.28 -3.10
C HIS A 225 3.04 -0.09 -4.53
N ALA A 226 3.47 0.64 -5.56
CA ALA A 226 3.14 0.31 -6.94
C ALA A 226 3.65 -1.07 -7.38
N VAL A 227 4.86 -1.48 -6.97
CA VAL A 227 5.40 -2.82 -7.21
C VAL A 227 4.58 -3.88 -6.47
N ALA A 228 4.24 -3.63 -5.20
CA ALA A 228 3.43 -4.55 -4.41
C ALA A 228 2.07 -4.78 -5.07
N ASN A 229 1.42 -3.73 -5.58
CA ASN A 229 0.14 -3.83 -6.28
C ASN A 229 0.28 -4.59 -7.60
N ALA A 230 1.29 -4.28 -8.41
CA ALA A 230 1.53 -4.95 -9.68
C ALA A 230 1.76 -6.47 -9.51
N PHE A 231 2.62 -6.87 -8.57
CA PHE A 231 2.90 -8.29 -8.33
C PHE A 231 1.78 -9.01 -7.59
N THR A 232 1.08 -8.34 -6.67
CA THR A 232 -0.06 -8.97 -5.99
C THR A 232 -1.16 -9.29 -6.98
N LEU A 233 -1.61 -8.28 -7.75
CA LEU A 233 -2.73 -8.42 -8.67
C LEU A 233 -2.37 -9.16 -9.96
N GLY A 234 -1.12 -9.05 -10.40
CA GLY A 234 -0.64 -9.65 -11.65
C GLY A 234 0.05 -11.00 -11.48
N ALA A 235 0.45 -11.41 -10.28
CA ALA A 235 1.11 -12.71 -10.09
C ALA A 235 0.41 -13.53 -9.01
N TYR A 236 0.35 -13.03 -7.77
CA TYR A 236 -0.18 -13.82 -6.65
C TYR A 236 -1.68 -14.13 -6.79
N ASP A 237 -2.51 -13.10 -6.99
CA ASP A 237 -3.99 -13.24 -7.05
C ASP A 237 -4.46 -14.00 -8.29
N LEU A 238 -3.61 -14.12 -9.32
CA LEU A 238 -3.90 -14.87 -10.53
C LEU A 238 -3.75 -16.39 -10.35
N ILE A 239 -2.89 -16.82 -9.44
CA ILE A 239 -2.55 -18.24 -9.28
C ILE A 239 -3.10 -18.84 -8.00
N ALA A 240 -3.22 -18.06 -6.92
CA ALA A 240 -3.52 -18.58 -5.58
C ALA A 240 -5.02 -18.67 -5.32
N ASP A 241 -5.49 -19.78 -4.76
CA ASP A 241 -6.85 -19.88 -4.23
C ASP A 241 -7.05 -18.87 -3.07
N PRO A 242 -8.05 -17.97 -3.15
CA PRO A 242 -8.37 -17.02 -2.08
C PRO A 242 -8.62 -17.66 -0.70
N HIS A 243 -9.03 -18.93 -0.62
CA HIS A 243 -9.17 -19.64 0.65
C HIS A 243 -7.85 -19.84 1.40
N SER A 244 -6.72 -19.81 0.67
CA SER A 244 -5.38 -19.88 1.26
C SER A 244 -4.81 -18.53 1.72
N ASN A 245 -5.48 -17.41 1.39
CA ASN A 245 -4.92 -16.07 1.58
C ASN A 245 -4.57 -15.73 3.04
N TRP A 246 -5.24 -16.33 4.02
CA TRP A 246 -4.85 -16.17 5.43
C TRP A 246 -3.39 -16.61 5.68
N LEU A 247 -2.91 -17.62 4.95
CA LEU A 247 -1.57 -18.19 5.10
C LEU A 247 -0.58 -17.60 4.10
N THR A 248 -0.86 -17.73 2.80
CA THR A 248 0.12 -17.55 1.72
C THR A 248 0.17 -16.11 1.17
N SER A 249 -0.89 -15.33 1.37
CA SER A 249 -0.98 -13.98 0.79
C SER A 249 0.13 -13.05 1.27
N PRO A 250 0.55 -12.08 0.43
CA PRO A 250 1.33 -10.92 0.85
C PRO A 250 0.72 -10.16 2.03
N TRP A 251 -0.58 -10.33 2.23
CA TRP A 251 -1.35 -9.72 3.30
C TRP A 251 -1.76 -10.70 4.40
N GLY A 252 -1.40 -11.97 4.25
CA GLY A 252 -1.58 -13.03 5.24
C GLY A 252 -0.34 -13.27 6.10
N VAL A 253 -0.28 -14.42 6.77
CA VAL A 253 0.81 -14.77 7.70
C VAL A 253 2.18 -14.77 7.01
N THR A 254 2.29 -15.34 5.80
CA THR A 254 3.56 -15.41 5.06
C THR A 254 4.09 -14.02 4.75
N GLY A 255 3.24 -13.14 4.21
CA GLY A 255 3.62 -11.76 3.94
C GLY A 255 4.12 -11.06 5.21
N MET A 256 3.37 -11.15 6.31
CA MET A 256 3.77 -10.59 7.60
C MET A 256 5.12 -11.13 8.11
N VAL A 257 5.35 -12.45 8.01
CA VAL A 257 6.61 -13.07 8.47
C VAL A 257 7.80 -12.59 7.64
N LEU A 258 7.61 -12.33 6.34
CA LEU A 258 8.67 -11.84 5.45
C LEU A 258 8.98 -10.35 5.67
N THR A 259 7.99 -9.53 6.00
CA THR A 259 8.14 -8.07 6.11
C THR A 259 8.40 -7.58 7.53
N LEU A 260 7.81 -8.21 8.55
CA LEU A 260 7.91 -7.78 9.94
C LEU A 260 9.36 -7.72 10.46
N PRO A 261 10.26 -8.68 10.17
CA PRO A 261 11.66 -8.57 10.60
C PRO A 261 12.36 -7.32 10.05
N VAL A 262 12.11 -6.99 8.78
CA VAL A 262 12.65 -5.79 8.13
C VAL A 262 12.06 -4.52 8.75
N ALA A 263 10.75 -4.54 9.01
CA ALA A 263 10.04 -3.45 9.68
C ALA A 263 10.62 -3.16 11.07
N LEU A 264 10.79 -4.19 11.90
CA LEU A 264 11.36 -4.08 13.25
C LEU A 264 12.82 -3.63 13.21
N TRP A 265 13.61 -4.16 12.27
CA TRP A 265 14.98 -3.72 12.06
C TRP A 265 15.03 -2.23 11.72
N LEU A 266 14.28 -1.75 10.72
CA LEU A 266 14.22 -0.33 10.36
C LEU A 266 13.74 0.56 11.51
N LEU A 267 12.70 0.12 12.23
CA LEU A 267 12.15 0.83 13.38
C LEU A 267 13.19 0.98 14.50
N SER A 268 14.00 -0.06 14.74
CA SER A 268 15.10 -0.01 15.72
C SER A 268 16.19 1.01 15.37
N ARG A 269 16.37 1.30 14.07
CA ARG A 269 17.36 2.28 13.57
C ARG A 269 16.88 3.73 13.63
N LEU A 270 15.61 3.96 13.97
CA LEU A 270 15.09 5.31 14.18
C LEU A 270 15.72 5.92 15.43
N LYS A 271 16.44 7.02 15.23
CA LYS A 271 16.99 7.83 16.32
C LYS A 271 15.82 8.41 17.14
N PRO A 272 15.89 8.40 18.48
CA PRO A 272 14.93 9.12 19.31
C PRO A 272 14.92 10.60 18.88
N GLY A 273 13.77 11.09 18.42
CA GLY A 273 13.63 12.50 18.04
C GLY A 273 13.82 13.37 19.28
N ARG A 274 14.81 14.28 19.25
CA ARG A 274 14.77 15.46 20.14
C ARG A 274 13.46 16.18 19.84
N ARG A 275 12.60 16.38 20.85
CA ARG A 275 11.50 17.34 20.73
C ARG A 275 12.11 18.66 20.26
N GLN A 276 11.84 19.09 19.04
CA GLN A 276 12.13 20.47 18.68
C GLN A 276 11.21 21.31 19.55
N ALA A 277 11.80 22.13 20.42
CA ALA A 277 11.05 23.12 21.18
C ALA A 277 10.22 23.95 20.20
N PRO A 278 8.98 24.33 20.55
CA PRO A 278 8.16 25.15 19.67
C PRO A 278 8.93 26.41 19.29
N ASN A 279 9.18 26.58 17.98
CA ASN A 279 9.75 27.80 17.44
C ASN A 279 8.89 28.98 17.89
N ARG A 280 9.45 29.81 18.77
CA ARG A 280 8.89 31.11 19.16
C ARG A 280 9.06 32.11 18.02
N HIS A 281 8.46 31.89 16.86
CA HIS A 281 8.39 32.89 15.80
C HIS A 281 7.03 32.84 15.10
N SER A 282 6.06 33.47 15.75
CA SER A 282 4.94 34.15 15.09
C SER A 282 4.40 35.19 16.08
N SER A 283 5.14 36.28 16.22
CA SER A 283 4.59 37.62 16.46
C SER A 283 4.21 38.21 15.13
#